data_AF-A0A842W1D4-F1
#
_entry.id   AF-A0A842W1D4-F1
#
_cell.length_a   1.000
_cell.length_b   1.000
_cell.length_c   1.000
_cell.angle_alpha   90.00
_cell.angle_beta   90.00
_cell.angle_gamma   90.00
#
_symmetry.space_group_name_H-M   'P 1'
#
loop_
_entity.id
_entity.type
_entity.pdbx_description
1 polymer ?
#
loop_
_entity_poly.entity_id
_entity_poly.type
_entity_poly.pdbx_seq_one_letter_code
_entity_poly.pdbx_strand_id
1 'polypeptide(L)'
;MNGKIKVYYLDDNLEIISSRTRNPDMFADRIGKKVYLKERFAKTARTRLLKNPKKESKRVYIWVIENGQVVKKRTRNPSLYKYHFKSEEEANSANVFDYTMTKHSLSIVLGTRSETITATDGRFNKLRKACIDNDLKIIEKLLDLDKYINKGTNGVFKSHDRGKRITIDNKNIPSELSDKIAKLMKDKQPVNTYTNFWKKLKENPDKRVRDNLYKFLSFIGCAFVTDGRFLAYKYVDENYKSMAVGIENVRYDWTPGNLVKMDRSKCNSDPNKSCSAGLHVGTFNYTLGHTNRLLICINPKNVVSVPNDYHCQKMRLCEAISICRADKILNKDIVDTGELNKWKGSLVTPY
;
A
#
# COMPACT_ATOMS: atom_id res chain seq x y z
N MET A 1 7.52 57.21 -22.41
CA MET A 1 6.95 57.19 -21.04
C MET A 1 7.74 56.23 -20.15
N ASN A 2 8.40 56.78 -19.14
CA ASN A 2 9.29 56.10 -18.18
C ASN A 2 8.52 55.13 -17.26
N GLY A 3 8.51 53.83 -17.59
CA GLY A 3 7.98 52.80 -16.70
C GLY A 3 9.03 52.35 -15.67
N LYS A 4 8.98 52.88 -14.45
CA LYS A 4 9.73 52.31 -13.31
C LYS A 4 9.14 50.94 -12.98
N ILE A 5 9.93 49.88 -13.16
CA ILE A 5 9.57 48.51 -12.75
C ILE A 5 9.75 48.43 -11.24
N LYS A 6 8.72 47.99 -10.51
CA LYS A 6 8.85 47.62 -9.09
C LYS A 6 9.22 46.15 -9.05
N VAL A 7 10.40 45.85 -8.50
CA VAL A 7 10.82 44.48 -8.22
C VAL A 7 10.68 44.27 -6.71
N TYR A 8 10.02 43.18 -6.34
CA TYR A 8 9.79 42.80 -4.95
C TYR A 8 10.66 41.58 -4.65
N TYR A 9 11.52 41.71 -3.65
CA TYR A 9 12.34 40.62 -3.13
C TYR A 9 11.79 40.22 -1.76
N LEU A 10 11.85 38.93 -1.44
CA LEU A 10 11.63 38.41 -0.10
C LEU A 10 13.00 38.17 0.51
N ASP A 11 13.28 38.76 1.66
CA ASP A 11 14.47 38.41 2.43
C ASP A 11 14.30 37.08 3.17
N ASP A 12 15.30 36.70 3.94
CA ASP A 12 15.35 35.42 4.66
C ASP A 12 14.29 35.35 5.79
N ASN A 13 13.63 36.48 6.12
CA ASN A 13 12.50 36.60 7.03
C ASN A 13 11.14 36.78 6.32
N LEU A 14 11.10 36.66 5.00
CA LEU A 14 9.91 36.88 4.15
C LEU A 14 9.38 38.33 4.18
N GLU A 15 10.21 39.30 4.51
CA GLU A 15 9.84 40.71 4.38
C GLU A 15 10.04 41.21 2.94
N ILE A 16 9.11 42.02 2.46
CA ILE A 16 9.14 42.56 1.10
C ILE A 16 10.11 43.75 1.07
N ILE A 17 11.29 43.53 0.52
CA ILE A 17 12.23 44.62 0.22
C ILE A 17 11.95 45.10 -1.21
N SER A 18 11.54 46.37 -1.34
CA SER A 18 11.28 46.98 -2.65
C SER A 18 12.49 47.76 -3.14
N SER A 19 12.93 47.54 -4.38
CA SER A 19 13.88 48.44 -5.04
C SER A 19 13.35 48.92 -6.39
N ARG A 20 13.58 50.21 -6.67
CA ARG A 20 13.27 50.84 -7.96
C ARG A 20 14.54 50.79 -8.81
N THR A 21 14.81 49.66 -9.47
CA THR A 21 15.95 49.54 -10.41
C THR A 21 15.47 49.21 -11.83
N ARG A 22 16.21 49.68 -12.84
CA ARG A 22 16.02 49.31 -14.26
C ARG A 22 16.72 48.00 -14.61
N ASN A 23 17.71 47.59 -13.81
CA ASN A 23 18.55 46.41 -14.07
C ASN A 23 18.67 45.54 -12.78
N PRO A 24 18.04 44.36 -12.75
CA PRO A 24 18.06 43.44 -11.59
C PRO A 24 19.45 42.87 -11.30
N ASP A 25 20.27 42.62 -12.30
CA ASP A 25 21.60 41.99 -12.14
C ASP A 25 22.57 42.92 -11.40
N MET A 26 22.53 44.22 -11.73
CA MET A 26 23.29 45.24 -10.98
C MET A 26 22.86 45.39 -9.51
N PHE A 27 21.58 45.15 -9.20
CA PHE A 27 21.11 45.23 -7.82
C PHE A 27 21.45 43.97 -7.03
N ALA A 28 21.40 42.80 -7.70
CA ALA A 28 21.86 41.52 -7.19
C ALA A 28 23.34 41.53 -6.80
N ASP A 29 24.20 42.10 -7.66
CA ASP A 29 25.62 42.37 -7.35
C ASP A 29 25.79 43.32 -6.16
N ARG A 30 24.98 44.39 -6.11
CA ARG A 30 25.05 45.39 -5.03
C ARG A 30 24.68 44.82 -3.65
N ILE A 31 23.83 43.79 -3.59
CA ILE A 31 23.47 43.10 -2.33
C ILE A 31 24.23 41.79 -2.13
N GLY A 32 25.18 41.47 -3.01
CA GLY A 32 26.00 40.25 -2.94
C GLY A 32 25.22 38.94 -3.08
N LYS A 33 24.05 38.93 -3.72
CA LYS A 33 23.23 37.72 -3.90
C LYS A 33 23.04 37.42 -5.40
N LYS A 34 23.41 36.23 -5.88
CA LYS A 34 23.07 35.77 -7.25
C LYS A 34 21.66 35.20 -7.33
N VAL A 35 20.99 35.37 -8.47
CA VAL A 35 19.59 34.95 -8.69
C VAL A 35 19.52 33.76 -9.64
N TYR A 36 18.89 32.66 -9.22
CA TYR A 36 18.68 31.46 -10.05
C TYR A 36 17.21 31.00 -10.02
N LEU A 37 16.72 30.45 -11.14
CA LEU A 37 15.30 30.11 -11.37
C LEU A 37 15.13 28.67 -11.89
N LYS A 38 14.19 27.90 -11.31
CA LYS A 38 13.73 26.59 -11.84
C LYS A 38 12.20 26.41 -11.72
N GLU A 39 11.59 25.71 -12.68
CA GLU A 39 10.13 25.62 -12.90
C GLU A 39 9.34 24.63 -12.01
N ARG A 40 8.11 25.06 -11.64
CA ARG A 40 6.85 24.36 -11.26
C ARG A 40 6.75 23.52 -9.97
N PHE A 41 5.88 23.97 -9.05
CA PHE A 41 4.55 23.38 -8.72
C PHE A 41 3.66 24.39 -7.97
N ALA A 42 2.38 24.49 -8.38
CA ALA A 42 1.37 25.35 -7.78
C ALA A 42 0.21 24.51 -7.23
N LYS A 43 -0.13 24.65 -5.94
CA LYS A 43 -1.50 24.34 -5.48
C LYS A 43 -2.02 24.97 -4.17
N THR A 44 -1.19 25.59 -3.32
CA THR A 44 -1.69 25.96 -1.97
C THR A 44 -1.88 27.47 -1.71
N ALA A 45 -1.68 28.37 -2.68
CA ALA A 45 -1.85 29.82 -2.47
C ALA A 45 -3.14 30.41 -3.06
N ARG A 46 -4.17 29.58 -3.23
CA ARG A 46 -5.40 30.00 -3.92
C ARG A 46 -6.28 30.94 -3.08
N THR A 47 -6.07 31.05 -1.78
CA THR A 47 -7.10 31.60 -0.88
C THR A 47 -6.82 32.98 -0.28
N ARG A 48 -5.64 33.60 -0.52
CA ARG A 48 -5.35 34.96 0.02
C ARG A 48 -5.25 36.07 -1.03
N LEU A 49 -5.06 35.76 -2.32
CA LEU A 49 -4.78 36.78 -3.35
C LEU A 49 -6.02 37.37 -4.05
N LEU A 50 -7.22 36.83 -3.82
CA LEU A 50 -8.43 37.25 -4.55
C LEU A 50 -9.26 38.37 -3.88
N LYS A 51 -8.78 38.99 -2.79
CA LYS A 51 -9.60 39.99 -2.07
C LYS A 51 -9.52 41.44 -2.55
N ASN A 52 -8.83 41.76 -3.65
CA ASN A 52 -8.95 43.10 -4.26
C ASN A 52 -8.62 43.11 -5.77
N PRO A 53 -9.60 42.84 -6.64
CA PRO A 53 -9.44 42.99 -8.08
C PRO A 53 -9.75 44.43 -8.46
N LYS A 54 -8.81 45.35 -8.26
CA LYS A 54 -8.94 46.70 -8.83
C LYS A 54 -7.65 47.17 -9.51
N LYS A 55 -7.84 47.46 -10.80
CA LYS A 55 -7.08 48.34 -11.70
C LYS A 55 -5.89 47.78 -12.48
N GLU A 56 -6.12 47.82 -13.80
CA GLU A 56 -5.20 47.99 -14.92
C GLU A 56 -4.22 46.84 -15.22
N SER A 57 -4.43 46.26 -16.40
CA SER A 57 -3.61 45.23 -17.04
C SER A 57 -2.21 45.74 -17.41
N LYS A 58 -1.37 45.94 -16.39
CA LYS A 58 0.06 46.21 -16.60
C LYS A 58 0.72 44.98 -17.20
N ARG A 59 1.38 45.16 -18.34
CA ARG A 59 2.13 44.12 -19.06
C ARG A 59 3.20 43.56 -18.11
N VAL A 60 3.05 42.31 -17.67
CA VAL A 60 4.06 41.65 -16.83
C VAL A 60 4.95 40.77 -17.70
N TYR A 61 6.26 40.91 -17.52
CA TYR A 61 7.27 40.08 -18.14
C TYR A 61 7.94 39.26 -17.05
N ILE A 62 8.19 37.98 -17.34
CA ILE A 62 8.93 37.05 -16.49
C ILE A 62 10.16 36.60 -17.28
N TRP A 63 11.23 36.26 -16.59
CA TRP A 63 12.42 35.66 -17.18
C TRP A 63 12.42 34.18 -16.81
N VAL A 64 12.56 33.31 -17.80
CA VAL A 64 12.52 31.84 -17.66
C VAL A 64 13.73 31.23 -18.35
N ILE A 65 14.17 30.05 -17.92
CA ILE A 65 15.29 29.36 -18.57
C ILE A 65 14.72 28.36 -19.58
N GLU A 66 15.05 28.54 -20.86
CA GLU A 66 14.74 27.59 -21.94
C GLU A 66 16.06 27.13 -22.57
N ASN A 67 16.25 25.81 -22.68
CA ASN A 67 17.47 25.21 -23.23
C ASN A 67 18.77 25.77 -22.61
N GLY A 68 18.75 26.03 -21.29
CA GLY A 68 19.90 26.57 -20.56
C GLY A 68 20.13 28.07 -20.73
N GLN A 69 19.29 28.79 -21.48
CA GLN A 69 19.40 30.23 -21.71
C GLN A 69 18.26 31.01 -21.06
N VAL A 70 18.55 32.22 -20.55
CA VAL A 70 17.53 33.08 -19.92
C VAL A 70 16.75 33.83 -21.01
N VAL A 71 15.45 33.55 -21.10
CA VAL A 71 14.54 34.11 -22.11
C VAL A 71 13.42 34.92 -21.42
N LYS A 72 13.16 36.12 -21.95
CA LYS A 72 12.10 37.02 -21.46
C LYS A 72 10.74 36.64 -22.08
N LYS A 73 9.77 36.24 -21.26
CA LYS A 73 8.40 35.90 -21.69
C LYS A 73 7.34 36.81 -21.09
N ARG A 74 6.27 37.02 -21.86
CA ARG A 74 5.12 37.86 -21.47
C ARG A 74 4.05 37.00 -20.79
N THR A 75 3.52 37.45 -19.65
CA THR A 75 2.41 36.76 -18.98
C THR A 75 1.34 37.73 -18.46
N ARG A 76 0.10 37.24 -18.40
CA ARG A 76 -1.05 37.92 -17.80
C ARG A 76 -1.33 37.46 -16.37
N ASN A 77 -0.65 36.42 -15.88
CA ASN A 77 -0.87 35.87 -14.55
C ASN A 77 0.45 35.42 -13.88
N PRO A 78 1.13 36.33 -13.15
CA PRO A 78 2.44 36.06 -12.53
C PRO A 78 2.39 35.02 -11.42
N SER A 79 1.22 34.86 -10.78
CA SER A 79 1.02 33.99 -9.62
C SER A 79 1.13 32.48 -9.92
N LEU A 80 1.19 32.11 -11.20
CA LEU A 80 1.45 30.73 -11.64
C LEU A 80 2.90 30.27 -11.40
N TYR A 81 3.82 31.20 -11.13
CA TYR A 81 5.24 30.94 -10.90
C TYR A 81 5.58 31.28 -9.45
N LYS A 82 5.59 30.28 -8.56
CA LYS A 82 6.14 30.41 -7.20
C LYS A 82 7.61 30.02 -7.22
N TYR A 83 8.47 30.90 -6.72
CA TYR A 83 9.91 30.67 -6.62
C TYR A 83 10.29 30.21 -5.22
N HIS A 84 11.09 29.14 -5.12
CA HIS A 84 11.86 28.80 -3.92
C HIS A 84 13.32 29.11 -4.23
N PHE A 85 13.98 29.87 -3.35
CA PHE A 85 15.39 30.20 -3.46
C PHE A 85 16.20 29.18 -2.64
N LYS A 86 17.33 28.71 -3.19
CA LYS A 86 18.38 27.97 -2.46
C LYS A 86 19.67 28.78 -2.56
N SER A 87 20.51 28.72 -1.54
CA SER A 87 21.85 29.33 -1.51
C SER A 87 22.82 28.62 -2.48
N GLU A 88 23.92 29.28 -2.85
CA GLU A 88 24.95 28.75 -3.77
C GLU A 88 25.65 27.50 -3.17
N GLU A 89 25.74 27.39 -1.83
CA GLU A 89 26.22 26.19 -1.13
C GLU A 89 25.24 25.02 -1.21
N GLU A 90 23.93 25.28 -1.10
CA GLU A 90 22.88 24.25 -1.26
C GLU A 90 22.69 23.77 -2.70
N ALA A 91 23.14 24.56 -3.68
CA ALA A 91 23.15 24.21 -5.10
C ALA A 91 24.41 23.43 -5.52
N ASN A 92 25.53 23.65 -4.82
CA ASN A 92 26.83 23.05 -5.12
C ASN A 92 27.16 21.81 -4.25
N SER A 93 26.32 21.45 -3.27
CA SER A 93 26.45 20.12 -2.67
C SER A 93 26.17 19.08 -3.77
N ALA A 94 27.12 18.17 -4.03
CA ALA A 94 26.90 17.02 -4.91
C ALA A 94 25.51 16.45 -4.63
N ASN A 95 24.68 16.29 -5.66
CA ASN A 95 23.33 15.71 -5.52
C ASN A 95 23.44 14.48 -4.63
N VAL A 96 22.91 14.58 -3.41
CA VAL A 96 23.09 13.50 -2.42
C VAL A 96 22.45 12.21 -2.95
N PHE A 97 21.46 12.35 -3.84
CA PHE A 97 20.87 11.29 -4.65
C PHE A 97 20.58 11.77 -6.08
N ASP A 98 20.54 10.82 -7.02
CA ASP A 98 20.01 10.97 -8.37
C ASP A 98 18.83 10.02 -8.60
N TYR A 99 18.01 10.26 -9.63
CA TYR A 99 16.93 9.34 -9.97
C TYR A 99 16.52 9.40 -11.45
N THR A 100 16.06 8.25 -11.95
CA THR A 100 15.39 8.12 -13.26
C THR A 100 13.94 7.75 -13.02
N MET A 101 13.00 8.43 -13.69
CA MET A 101 11.58 8.19 -13.50
C MET A 101 10.88 7.98 -14.84
N THR A 102 10.09 6.90 -14.93
CA THR A 102 9.16 6.63 -16.01
C THR A 102 7.72 6.64 -15.49
N LYS A 103 6.74 6.38 -16.37
CA LYS A 103 5.35 6.15 -15.94
C LYS A 103 5.20 4.92 -15.04
N HIS A 104 6.09 3.94 -15.17
CA HIS A 104 5.95 2.61 -14.56
C HIS A 104 7.04 2.31 -13.52
N SER A 105 8.08 3.12 -13.41
CA SER A 105 9.22 2.87 -12.53
C SER A 105 9.92 4.16 -12.08
N LEU A 106 10.59 4.07 -10.94
CA LEU A 106 11.43 5.10 -10.35
C LEU A 106 12.69 4.40 -9.84
N SER A 107 13.84 4.74 -10.42
CA SER A 107 15.15 4.25 -10.01
C SER A 107 15.85 5.37 -9.25
N ILE A 108 16.20 5.15 -7.99
CA ILE A 108 16.86 6.14 -7.12
C ILE A 108 18.26 5.63 -6.82
N VAL A 109 19.26 6.50 -6.97
CA VAL A 109 20.66 6.28 -6.62
C VAL A 109 21.00 7.23 -5.48
N LEU A 110 21.35 6.71 -4.31
CA LEU A 110 21.70 7.46 -3.10
C LEU A 110 23.07 6.98 -2.62
N GLY A 111 24.13 7.75 -2.90
CA GLY A 111 25.52 7.31 -2.70
C GLY A 111 25.83 6.04 -3.49
N THR A 112 26.27 4.97 -2.81
CA THR A 112 26.53 3.65 -3.42
C THR A 112 25.28 2.76 -3.55
N ARG A 113 24.12 3.24 -3.08
CA ARG A 113 22.88 2.46 -3.08
C ARG A 113 22.06 2.81 -4.31
N SER A 114 21.56 1.80 -5.02
CA SER A 114 20.53 1.98 -6.03
C SER A 114 19.34 1.09 -5.74
N GLU A 115 18.13 1.63 -5.89
CA GLU A 115 16.89 0.88 -5.77
C GLU A 115 15.95 1.29 -6.90
N THR A 116 15.40 0.29 -7.61
CA THR A 116 14.35 0.52 -8.61
C THR A 116 13.04 0.03 -8.06
N ILE A 117 12.05 0.91 -8.06
CA ILE A 117 10.69 0.63 -7.62
C ILE A 117 9.73 0.83 -8.79
N THR A 118 8.66 0.02 -8.86
CA THR A 118 7.62 0.09 -9.90
C THR A 118 6.47 1.00 -9.49
N ALA A 119 5.57 1.37 -10.40
CA ALA A 119 4.37 2.15 -10.06
C ALA A 119 3.39 1.42 -9.13
N THR A 120 3.50 0.09 -9.02
CA THR A 120 2.76 -0.74 -8.04
C THR A 120 3.37 -0.65 -6.64
N ASP A 121 4.60 -0.14 -6.53
CA ASP A 121 5.24 0.15 -5.27
C ASP A 121 4.39 1.22 -4.52
N GLY A 122 3.64 0.89 -3.46
CA GLY A 122 2.95 1.87 -2.61
C GLY A 122 3.80 2.94 -1.88
N ARG A 123 5.14 2.93 -2.03
CA ARG A 123 6.03 4.05 -1.67
C ARG A 123 6.22 4.94 -2.90
N PHE A 124 6.02 4.44 -4.13
CA PHE A 124 6.19 5.11 -5.41
C PHE A 124 5.65 6.51 -5.43
N ASN A 125 4.37 6.72 -5.09
CA ASN A 125 3.82 8.08 -5.12
C ASN A 125 4.50 9.02 -4.11
N LYS A 126 4.89 8.50 -2.94
CA LYS A 126 5.60 9.28 -1.91
C LYS A 126 7.06 9.52 -2.28
N LEU A 127 7.78 8.50 -2.79
CA LEU A 127 9.15 8.58 -3.27
C LEU A 127 9.25 9.45 -4.52
N ARG A 128 8.36 9.28 -5.49
CA ARG A 128 8.22 10.16 -6.66
C ARG A 128 8.06 11.60 -6.23
N LYS A 129 7.13 11.87 -5.31
CA LYS A 129 6.92 13.22 -4.78
C LYS A 129 8.17 13.73 -4.05
N ALA A 130 8.81 12.91 -3.23
CA ALA A 130 10.03 13.28 -2.51
C ALA A 130 11.22 13.54 -3.43
N CYS A 131 11.39 12.76 -4.50
CA CYS A 131 12.40 12.98 -5.54
C CYS A 131 12.15 14.31 -6.27
N ILE A 132 10.90 14.57 -6.67
CA ILE A 132 10.50 15.83 -7.32
C ILE A 132 10.70 17.04 -6.38
N ASP A 133 10.32 16.88 -5.11
CA ASP A 133 10.41 17.94 -4.09
C ASP A 133 11.83 18.06 -3.49
N ASN A 134 12.76 17.19 -3.90
CA ASN A 134 14.12 17.07 -3.37
C ASN A 134 14.19 16.86 -1.83
N ASP A 135 13.26 16.07 -1.29
CA ASP A 135 13.15 15.75 0.14
C ASP A 135 13.95 14.50 0.49
N LEU A 136 15.27 14.68 0.67
CA LEU A 136 16.22 13.63 1.02
C LEU A 136 15.79 12.83 2.27
N LYS A 137 15.25 13.49 3.30
CA LYS A 137 14.84 12.83 4.55
C LYS A 137 13.71 11.83 4.30
N ILE A 138 12.74 12.18 3.47
CA ILE A 138 11.68 11.25 3.08
C ILE A 138 12.23 10.12 2.21
N ILE A 139 13.14 10.41 1.28
CA ILE A 139 13.77 9.40 0.42
C ILE A 139 14.52 8.37 1.26
N GLU A 140 15.44 8.80 2.12
CA GLU A 140 16.21 7.92 3.02
C GLU A 140 15.29 7.04 3.87
N LYS A 141 14.25 7.64 4.44
CA LYS A 141 13.28 6.93 5.28
C LYS A 141 12.48 5.88 4.52
N LEU A 142 12.15 6.13 3.26
CA LEU A 142 11.34 5.22 2.44
C LEU A 142 12.18 4.16 1.73
N LEU A 143 13.46 4.42 1.45
CA LEU A 143 14.41 3.43 0.92
C LEU A 143 14.86 2.43 2.01
N ASP A 144 14.84 2.83 3.29
CA ASP A 144 15.04 1.89 4.40
C ASP A 144 13.78 1.02 4.60
N LEU A 145 13.66 -0.04 3.78
CA LEU A 145 12.49 -0.92 3.75
C LEU A 145 12.24 -1.59 5.12
N ASP A 146 13.30 -1.94 5.84
CA ASP A 146 13.19 -2.56 7.16
C ASP A 146 12.59 -1.57 8.17
N LYS A 147 13.10 -0.33 8.26
CA LYS A 147 12.49 0.69 9.11
C LYS A 147 11.06 1.03 8.69
N TYR A 148 10.81 1.09 7.39
CA TYR A 148 9.48 1.38 6.86
C TYR A 148 8.45 0.33 7.28
N ILE A 149 8.76 -0.96 7.09
CA ILE A 149 7.89 -2.07 7.49
C ILE A 149 7.74 -2.09 9.01
N ASN A 150 8.84 -2.02 9.76
CA ASN A 150 8.82 -2.10 11.22
C ASN A 150 7.97 -0.99 11.83
N LYS A 151 8.04 0.23 11.28
CA LYS A 151 7.19 1.36 11.72
C LYS A 151 5.75 1.17 11.29
N GLY A 152 5.50 0.73 10.05
CA GLY A 152 4.16 0.51 9.52
C GLY A 152 3.36 -0.57 10.25
N THR A 153 4.04 -1.51 10.91
CA THR A 153 3.42 -2.62 11.66
C THR A 153 3.46 -2.44 13.17
N ASN A 154 3.86 -1.26 13.67
CA ASN A 154 4.10 -1.00 15.09
C ASN A 154 5.04 -2.04 15.74
N GLY A 155 6.01 -2.55 14.97
CA GLY A 155 6.98 -3.55 15.43
C GLY A 155 6.44 -4.98 15.55
N VAL A 156 5.18 -5.24 15.21
CA VAL A 156 4.59 -6.59 15.20
C VAL A 156 5.28 -7.44 14.13
N PHE A 157 5.42 -6.91 12.92
CA PHE A 157 6.20 -7.53 11.85
C PHE A 157 7.54 -6.83 11.76
N LYS A 158 8.61 -7.57 12.06
CA LYS A 158 9.96 -7.08 11.89
C LYS A 158 10.57 -7.66 10.63
N SER A 159 10.86 -6.75 9.70
CA SER A 159 11.59 -7.02 8.48
C SER A 159 13.10 -6.99 8.75
N HIS A 160 13.78 -7.95 8.14
CA HIS A 160 15.22 -8.11 8.17
C HIS A 160 15.73 -8.28 6.73
N ASP A 161 17.00 -7.92 6.55
CA ASP A 161 17.74 -8.16 5.30
C ASP A 161 17.05 -7.52 4.08
N ARG A 162 16.50 -6.31 4.25
CA ARG A 162 15.72 -5.57 3.23
C ARG A 162 14.46 -6.31 2.81
N GLY A 163 13.67 -6.75 3.80
CA GLY A 163 12.43 -7.47 3.56
C GLY A 163 12.65 -8.81 2.86
N LYS A 164 13.78 -9.48 3.11
CA LYS A 164 13.97 -10.88 2.70
C LYS A 164 13.44 -11.84 3.78
N ARG A 165 13.48 -11.43 5.04
CA ARG A 165 12.99 -12.25 6.16
C ARG A 165 12.07 -11.42 7.03
N ILE A 166 10.95 -12.01 7.42
CA ILE A 166 9.97 -11.41 8.33
C ILE A 166 9.89 -12.24 9.60
N THR A 167 9.90 -11.57 10.74
CA THR A 167 9.60 -12.16 12.06
C THR A 167 8.33 -11.52 12.61
N ILE A 168 7.57 -12.27 13.41
CA ILE A 168 6.36 -11.76 14.05
C ILE A 168 6.53 -11.81 15.57
N ASP A 169 6.34 -10.69 16.26
CA ASP A 169 6.58 -10.56 17.71
C ASP A 169 7.95 -11.12 18.15
N ASN A 170 8.99 -10.83 17.36
CA ASN A 170 10.37 -11.34 17.54
C ASN A 170 10.52 -12.87 17.43
N LYS A 171 9.52 -13.59 16.91
CA LYS A 171 9.60 -15.02 16.64
C LYS A 171 9.77 -15.28 15.16
N ASN A 172 10.56 -16.30 14.84
CA ASN A 172 10.62 -16.84 13.50
C ASN A 172 9.27 -17.48 13.15
N ILE A 173 8.84 -17.24 11.92
CA ILE A 173 7.69 -17.90 11.30
C ILE A 173 8.19 -18.87 10.23
N PRO A 174 7.36 -19.84 9.78
CA PRO A 174 7.72 -20.70 8.66
C PRO A 174 8.21 -19.88 7.45
N SER A 175 9.26 -20.35 6.79
CA SER A 175 9.93 -19.63 5.68
C SER A 175 8.96 -19.29 4.56
N GLU A 176 8.04 -20.19 4.22
CA GLU A 176 7.06 -20.00 3.15
C GLU A 176 6.13 -18.81 3.43
N LEU A 177 5.73 -18.64 4.70
CA LEU A 177 4.95 -17.49 5.11
C LEU A 177 5.80 -16.23 5.16
N SER A 178 7.02 -16.33 5.71
CA SER A 178 7.97 -15.20 5.70
C SER A 178 8.16 -14.68 4.29
N ASP A 179 8.39 -15.56 3.33
CA ASP A 179 8.61 -15.24 1.92
C ASP A 179 7.34 -14.68 1.27
N LYS A 180 6.17 -15.26 1.55
CA LYS A 180 4.88 -14.73 1.07
C LYS A 180 4.62 -13.33 1.61
N ILE A 181 4.81 -13.10 2.90
CA ILE A 181 4.62 -11.78 3.51
C ILE A 181 5.69 -10.79 3.01
N ALA A 182 6.95 -11.20 2.90
CA ALA A 182 8.04 -10.41 2.34
C ALA A 182 7.73 -9.97 0.90
N LYS A 183 7.28 -10.89 0.04
CA LYS A 183 6.85 -10.62 -1.32
C LYS A 183 5.68 -9.63 -1.34
N LEU A 184 4.67 -9.84 -0.50
CA LEU A 184 3.47 -8.99 -0.48
C LEU A 184 3.74 -7.59 0.11
N MET A 185 4.68 -7.49 1.04
CA MET A 185 5.21 -6.21 1.53
C MET A 185 6.00 -5.48 0.43
N LYS A 186 6.73 -6.20 -0.45
CA LYS A 186 7.39 -5.65 -1.64
C LYS A 186 6.39 -5.27 -2.75
N ASP A 187 5.29 -6.00 -2.89
CA ASP A 187 4.24 -5.80 -3.90
C ASP A 187 3.12 -4.84 -3.44
N LYS A 188 3.23 -4.30 -2.23
CA LYS A 188 2.37 -3.28 -1.58
C LYS A 188 0.92 -3.63 -1.50
N GLN A 189 0.75 -4.81 -0.96
CA GLN A 189 -0.47 -5.07 -0.27
C GLN A 189 -0.47 -4.36 1.09
N PRO A 190 -1.63 -3.86 1.55
CA PRO A 190 -1.74 -3.08 2.79
C PRO A 190 -1.16 -3.85 3.97
N VAL A 191 -0.01 -3.42 4.49
CA VAL A 191 0.73 -4.13 5.55
C VAL A 191 -0.12 -4.31 6.83
N ASN A 192 -1.09 -3.40 7.04
CA ASN A 192 -2.08 -3.51 8.10
C ASN A 192 -2.92 -4.79 8.02
N THR A 193 -3.13 -5.36 6.83
CA THR A 193 -3.84 -6.64 6.65
C THR A 193 -3.21 -7.76 7.47
N TYR A 194 -1.88 -7.88 7.43
CA TYR A 194 -1.18 -8.91 8.20
C TYR A 194 -1.20 -8.63 9.69
N THR A 195 -1.14 -7.35 10.07
CA THR A 195 -1.30 -6.93 11.47
C THR A 195 -2.69 -7.25 12.00
N ASN A 196 -3.73 -7.02 11.19
CA ASN A 196 -5.11 -7.37 11.52
C ASN A 196 -5.30 -8.89 11.58
N PHE A 197 -4.73 -9.63 10.63
CA PHE A 197 -4.74 -11.08 10.63
C PHE A 197 -4.08 -11.64 11.89
N TRP A 198 -2.90 -11.13 12.25
CA TRP A 198 -2.16 -11.55 13.44
C TRP A 198 -2.95 -11.29 14.72
N LYS A 199 -3.58 -10.11 14.85
CA LYS A 199 -4.49 -9.81 15.97
C LYS A 199 -5.61 -10.83 16.07
N LYS A 200 -6.29 -11.14 14.96
CA LYS A 200 -7.37 -12.14 14.93
C LYS A 200 -6.89 -13.55 15.21
N LEU A 201 -5.70 -13.92 14.77
CA LEU A 201 -5.14 -15.24 15.05
C LEU A 201 -4.75 -15.38 16.52
N LYS A 202 -4.24 -14.33 17.16
CA LYS A 202 -4.00 -14.32 18.61
C LYS A 202 -5.26 -14.56 19.44
N GLU A 203 -6.44 -14.15 18.94
CA GLU A 203 -7.73 -14.43 19.56
C GLU A 203 -8.16 -15.91 19.45
N ASN A 204 -7.48 -16.73 18.63
CA ASN A 204 -7.82 -18.15 18.53
C ASN A 204 -7.44 -18.87 19.84
N PRO A 205 -8.35 -19.64 20.47
CA PRO A 205 -8.05 -20.31 21.73
C PRO A 205 -7.01 -21.44 21.58
N ASP A 206 -6.93 -22.10 20.42
CA ASP A 206 -6.02 -23.24 20.22
C ASP A 206 -4.60 -22.79 19.83
N LYS A 207 -3.63 -23.03 20.70
CA LYS A 207 -2.21 -22.70 20.46
C LYS A 207 -1.66 -23.39 19.22
N ARG A 208 -2.06 -24.62 18.92
CA ARG A 208 -1.58 -25.37 17.75
C ARG A 208 -2.01 -24.67 16.47
N VAL A 209 -3.22 -24.12 16.44
CA VAL A 209 -3.70 -23.33 15.30
C VAL A 209 -2.88 -22.05 15.17
N ARG A 210 -2.62 -21.33 16.27
CA ARG A 210 -1.77 -20.13 16.25
C ARG A 210 -0.37 -20.42 15.71
N ASP A 211 0.17 -21.59 16.00
CA ASP A 211 1.51 -21.97 15.56
C ASP A 211 1.55 -22.54 14.12
N ASN A 212 0.47 -23.18 13.64
CA ASN A 212 0.50 -23.97 12.40
C ASN A 212 -0.40 -23.47 11.25
N LEU A 213 -1.34 -22.54 11.48
CA LEU A 213 -2.26 -22.07 10.42
C LEU A 213 -1.53 -21.56 9.16
N TYR A 214 -0.32 -21.04 9.34
CA TYR A 214 0.53 -20.57 8.25
C TYR A 214 0.87 -21.61 7.19
N LYS A 215 0.93 -22.90 7.57
CA LYS A 215 1.15 -24.01 6.62
C LYS A 215 0.03 -24.13 5.61
N PHE A 216 -1.21 -23.82 6.01
CA PHE A 216 -2.34 -23.76 5.08
C PHE A 216 -2.27 -22.50 4.20
N LEU A 217 -1.84 -21.38 4.77
CA LEU A 217 -1.81 -20.09 4.07
C LEU A 217 -0.66 -19.95 3.06
N SER A 218 0.35 -20.84 3.10
CA SER A 218 1.42 -20.88 2.10
C SER A 218 0.92 -21.40 0.74
N PHE A 219 -0.21 -22.10 0.68
CA PHE A 219 -0.79 -22.55 -0.58
C PHE A 219 -1.30 -21.40 -1.46
N ILE A 220 -1.19 -21.60 -2.77
CA ILE A 220 -1.66 -20.67 -3.79
C ILE A 220 -3.19 -20.56 -3.74
N GLY A 221 -3.72 -19.35 -3.96
CA GLY A 221 -5.16 -19.08 -3.99
C GLY A 221 -5.80 -18.77 -2.65
N CYS A 222 -5.03 -18.80 -1.55
CA CYS A 222 -5.48 -18.31 -0.23
C CYS A 222 -5.16 -16.81 -0.09
N ALA A 223 -6.15 -15.98 -0.41
CA ALA A 223 -6.06 -14.53 -0.35
C ALA A 223 -6.38 -13.99 1.04
N PHE A 224 -5.71 -12.92 1.48
CA PHE A 224 -6.08 -12.20 2.70
C PHE A 224 -7.14 -11.13 2.43
N VAL A 225 -7.92 -10.77 3.45
CA VAL A 225 -8.87 -9.66 3.41
C VAL A 225 -8.30 -8.52 4.24
N THR A 226 -8.48 -7.26 3.83
CA THR A 226 -7.84 -6.10 4.50
C THR A 226 -8.13 -5.97 6.01
N ASP A 227 -9.24 -6.54 6.48
CA ASP A 227 -9.60 -6.59 7.91
C ASP A 227 -8.95 -7.75 8.70
N GLY A 228 -8.09 -8.55 8.09
CA GLY A 228 -7.38 -9.66 8.73
C GLY A 228 -8.06 -11.02 8.62
N ARG A 229 -9.17 -11.14 7.90
CA ARG A 229 -9.70 -12.45 7.48
C ARG A 229 -8.91 -13.00 6.29
N PHE A 230 -9.22 -14.22 5.87
CA PHE A 230 -8.66 -14.80 4.65
C PHE A 230 -9.72 -15.64 3.92
N LEU A 231 -9.42 -15.98 2.66
CA LEU A 231 -10.31 -16.69 1.74
C LEU A 231 -9.79 -18.10 1.48
N ALA A 232 -10.71 -19.05 1.43
CA ALA A 232 -10.48 -20.43 1.04
C ALA A 232 -11.69 -20.96 0.23
N TYR A 233 -11.69 -22.25 -0.09
CA TYR A 233 -12.68 -22.83 -0.98
C TYR A 233 -13.45 -23.96 -0.33
N LYS A 234 -14.68 -24.16 -0.80
CA LYS A 234 -15.53 -25.28 -0.40
C LYS A 234 -16.32 -25.77 -1.58
N TYR A 235 -16.45 -27.08 -1.72
CA TYR A 235 -17.43 -27.67 -2.64
C TYR A 235 -18.70 -28.11 -1.89
N VAL A 236 -19.83 -28.01 -2.56
CA VAL A 236 -21.20 -28.25 -2.06
C VAL A 236 -22.01 -29.02 -3.11
N ASP A 237 -23.21 -29.45 -2.77
CA ASP A 237 -24.16 -29.94 -3.78
C ASP A 237 -24.85 -28.78 -4.53
N GLU A 238 -25.75 -29.13 -5.44
CA GLU A 238 -26.55 -28.18 -6.23
C GLU A 238 -27.46 -27.28 -5.39
N ASN A 239 -27.80 -27.69 -4.17
CA ASN A 239 -28.62 -26.94 -3.21
C ASN A 239 -27.77 -26.23 -2.14
N TYR A 240 -26.47 -26.05 -2.41
CA TYR A 240 -25.48 -25.44 -1.53
C TYR A 240 -25.31 -26.15 -0.17
N LYS A 241 -25.73 -27.42 -0.02
CA LYS A 241 -25.51 -28.19 1.20
C LYS A 241 -24.11 -28.83 1.20
N SER A 242 -23.51 -28.95 2.37
CA SER A 242 -22.19 -29.60 2.50
C SER A 242 -22.23 -31.05 2.01
N MET A 243 -21.24 -31.48 1.23
CA MET A 243 -21.15 -32.88 0.76
C MET A 243 -20.85 -33.86 1.89
N ALA A 244 -19.99 -33.47 2.83
CA ALA A 244 -19.79 -34.21 4.06
C ALA A 244 -20.95 -33.95 5.02
N VAL A 245 -21.43 -35.02 5.68
CA VAL A 245 -22.27 -34.92 6.87
C VAL A 245 -21.43 -34.37 8.01
N GLY A 246 -21.98 -33.39 8.72
CA GLY A 246 -21.38 -32.77 9.87
C GLY A 246 -21.64 -33.57 11.15
N ILE A 247 -21.78 -32.84 12.25
CA ILE A 247 -22.22 -33.42 13.52
C ILE A 247 -23.69 -33.80 13.44
N GLU A 248 -24.08 -34.88 14.12
CA GLU A 248 -25.47 -35.32 14.19
C GLU A 248 -26.10 -35.59 12.80
N ASN A 249 -25.27 -36.00 11.82
CA ASN A 249 -25.66 -36.23 10.42
C ASN A 249 -26.25 -35.01 9.70
N VAL A 250 -26.00 -33.80 10.18
CA VAL A 250 -26.52 -32.57 9.58
C VAL A 250 -25.64 -32.12 8.41
N ARG A 251 -26.28 -31.80 7.27
CA ARG A 251 -25.64 -31.11 6.15
C ARG A 251 -25.87 -29.60 6.29
N TYR A 252 -24.80 -28.83 6.40
CA TYR A 252 -24.88 -27.39 6.59
C TYR A 252 -25.23 -26.67 5.30
N ASP A 253 -25.99 -25.58 5.40
CA ASP A 253 -26.33 -24.70 4.29
C ASP A 253 -25.25 -23.66 4.05
N TRP A 254 -24.67 -23.66 2.86
CA TRP A 254 -23.62 -22.73 2.43
C TRP A 254 -24.07 -21.80 1.31
N THR A 255 -25.37 -21.54 1.18
CA THR A 255 -25.90 -20.58 0.22
C THR A 255 -25.09 -19.27 0.30
N PRO A 256 -24.62 -18.72 -0.83
CA PRO A 256 -23.84 -17.49 -0.85
C PRO A 256 -24.45 -16.38 0.02
N GLY A 257 -23.63 -15.75 0.86
CA GLY A 257 -24.04 -14.74 1.83
C GLY A 257 -24.28 -15.27 3.25
N ASN A 258 -24.53 -16.57 3.41
CA ASN A 258 -24.84 -17.14 4.73
C ASN A 258 -23.64 -17.19 5.66
N LEU A 259 -23.92 -16.89 6.94
CA LEU A 259 -23.04 -17.25 8.06
C LEU A 259 -23.31 -18.70 8.42
N VAL A 260 -22.29 -19.55 8.33
CA VAL A 260 -22.36 -20.95 8.71
C VAL A 260 -21.60 -21.12 10.01
N LYS A 261 -22.27 -21.61 11.05
CA LYS A 261 -21.70 -21.77 12.38
C LYS A 261 -22.14 -23.07 13.04
N MET A 262 -21.30 -23.56 13.94
CA MET A 262 -21.57 -24.66 14.85
C MET A 262 -20.84 -24.40 16.16
N ASP A 263 -21.26 -25.07 17.23
CA ASP A 263 -20.55 -24.97 18.50
C ASP A 263 -19.11 -25.51 18.36
N ARG A 264 -18.12 -24.68 18.68
CA ARG A 264 -16.70 -25.03 18.67
C ARG A 264 -16.42 -26.23 19.58
N SER A 265 -17.12 -26.33 20.70
CA SER A 265 -16.95 -27.44 21.67
C SER A 265 -17.23 -28.80 21.04
N LYS A 266 -18.10 -28.83 20.03
CA LYS A 266 -18.45 -30.04 19.28
C LYS A 266 -17.46 -30.36 18.15
N CYS A 267 -16.58 -29.42 17.76
CA CYS A 267 -15.59 -29.66 16.72
C CYS A 267 -14.38 -30.47 17.23
N ASN A 268 -13.80 -31.31 16.37
CA ASN A 268 -12.60 -32.06 16.69
C ASN A 268 -11.32 -31.27 16.34
N SER A 269 -10.57 -30.89 17.37
CA SER A 269 -9.31 -30.15 17.28
C SER A 269 -8.07 -31.03 17.01
N ASP A 270 -8.20 -32.36 17.03
CA ASP A 270 -7.10 -33.28 16.74
C ASP A 270 -6.73 -33.24 15.25
N PRO A 271 -5.50 -32.80 14.89
CA PRO A 271 -5.05 -32.73 13.50
C PRO A 271 -4.74 -34.11 12.87
N ASN A 272 -4.63 -35.18 13.67
CA ASN A 272 -4.32 -36.53 13.17
C ASN A 272 -5.56 -37.34 12.81
N LYS A 273 -6.74 -36.93 13.31
CA LYS A 273 -8.01 -37.54 12.91
C LYS A 273 -8.47 -36.88 11.64
N SER A 274 -8.38 -37.55 10.49
CA SER A 274 -8.92 -37.08 9.21
C SER A 274 -10.46 -37.12 9.22
N CYS A 275 -11.10 -36.22 8.45
CA CYS A 275 -12.57 -36.22 8.25
C CYS A 275 -13.46 -36.24 9.52
N SER A 276 -13.05 -35.57 10.60
CA SER A 276 -13.84 -35.51 11.84
C SER A 276 -14.73 -34.27 11.96
N ALA A 277 -15.48 -34.16 13.06
CA ALA A 277 -16.47 -33.12 13.31
C ALA A 277 -15.93 -31.68 13.14
N GLY A 278 -16.60 -30.90 12.29
CA GLY A 278 -16.28 -29.49 12.04
C GLY A 278 -16.78 -29.00 10.68
N LEU A 279 -16.81 -27.68 10.49
CA LEU A 279 -17.03 -27.10 9.17
C LEU A 279 -15.77 -27.25 8.33
N HIS A 280 -15.88 -27.90 7.17
CA HIS A 280 -14.75 -28.19 6.30
C HIS A 280 -14.63 -27.22 5.13
N VAL A 281 -13.42 -26.71 4.94
CA VAL A 281 -12.96 -25.93 3.79
C VAL A 281 -11.58 -26.44 3.37
N GLY A 282 -11.10 -26.02 2.21
CA GLY A 282 -9.76 -26.36 1.74
C GLY A 282 -9.19 -25.35 0.75
N THR A 283 -8.01 -25.65 0.22
CA THR A 283 -7.40 -24.91 -0.89
C THR A 283 -8.22 -25.11 -2.17
N PHE A 284 -7.95 -24.31 -3.21
CA PHE A 284 -8.58 -24.53 -4.50
C PHE A 284 -8.30 -25.96 -5.01
N ASN A 285 -7.04 -26.40 -4.89
CA ASN A 285 -6.59 -27.73 -5.30
C ASN A 285 -7.34 -28.86 -4.58
N TYR A 286 -7.60 -28.72 -3.28
CA TYR A 286 -8.39 -29.70 -2.52
C TYR A 286 -9.82 -29.88 -3.06
N THR A 287 -10.34 -28.86 -3.72
CA THR A 287 -11.70 -28.86 -4.28
C THR A 287 -11.73 -29.17 -5.77
N LEU A 288 -10.60 -29.49 -6.41
CA LEU A 288 -10.56 -29.90 -7.81
C LEU A 288 -11.32 -31.23 -7.99
N GLY A 289 -11.97 -31.40 -9.14
CA GLY A 289 -12.88 -32.54 -9.40
C GLY A 289 -14.32 -32.35 -8.90
N HIS A 290 -14.63 -31.22 -8.26
CA HIS A 290 -15.99 -30.85 -7.88
C HIS A 290 -16.45 -29.57 -8.61
N THR A 291 -17.72 -29.53 -9.01
CA THR A 291 -18.28 -28.50 -9.90
C THR A 291 -18.91 -27.31 -9.17
N ASN A 292 -19.51 -27.52 -8.00
CA ASN A 292 -20.18 -26.48 -7.23
C ASN A 292 -19.29 -25.96 -6.11
N ARG A 293 -18.39 -25.02 -6.45
CA ARG A 293 -17.41 -24.44 -5.52
C ARG A 293 -17.81 -23.04 -5.08
N LEU A 294 -17.51 -22.74 -3.83
CA LEU A 294 -17.77 -21.48 -3.15
C LEU A 294 -16.47 -20.89 -2.62
N LEU A 295 -16.41 -19.56 -2.64
CA LEU A 295 -15.40 -18.78 -1.93
C LEU A 295 -15.87 -18.54 -0.49
N ILE A 296 -15.05 -18.91 0.48
CA ILE A 296 -15.40 -18.85 1.91
C ILE A 296 -14.49 -17.85 2.61
N CYS A 297 -15.07 -16.93 3.36
CA CYS A 297 -14.33 -15.98 4.19
C CYS A 297 -14.25 -16.46 5.64
N ILE A 298 -13.02 -16.44 6.16
CA ILE A 298 -12.66 -17.12 7.40
C ILE A 298 -11.97 -16.14 8.32
N ASN A 299 -12.45 -16.08 9.56
CA ASN A 299 -11.74 -15.42 10.63
C ASN A 299 -10.74 -16.41 11.26
N PRO A 300 -9.43 -16.09 11.36
CA PRO A 300 -8.44 -16.96 11.99
C PRO A 300 -8.82 -17.43 13.40
N LYS A 301 -9.58 -16.63 14.16
CA LYS A 301 -10.06 -17.01 15.50
C LYS A 301 -11.06 -18.17 15.50
N ASN A 302 -11.70 -18.45 14.37
CA ASN A 302 -12.73 -19.49 14.21
C ASN A 302 -12.16 -20.81 13.64
N VAL A 303 -10.85 -20.85 13.36
CA VAL A 303 -10.18 -22.08 12.94
C VAL A 303 -10.07 -23.04 14.13
N VAL A 304 -10.41 -24.31 13.90
CA VAL A 304 -10.36 -25.38 14.91
C VAL A 304 -9.11 -26.23 14.74
N SER A 305 -8.80 -26.65 13.52
CA SER A 305 -7.58 -27.40 13.22
C SER A 305 -7.22 -27.30 11.75
N VAL A 306 -5.92 -27.44 11.46
CA VAL A 306 -5.39 -27.72 10.12
C VAL A 306 -4.89 -29.16 10.17
N PRO A 307 -5.69 -30.13 9.71
CA PRO A 307 -5.32 -31.53 9.74
C PRO A 307 -4.07 -31.81 8.89
N ASN A 308 -3.29 -32.82 9.29
CA ASN A 308 -2.04 -33.19 8.59
C ASN A 308 -2.31 -33.95 7.28
N ASP A 309 -3.48 -34.59 7.16
CA ASP A 309 -3.94 -35.25 5.94
C ASP A 309 -4.06 -34.28 4.77
N TYR A 310 -3.92 -34.82 3.55
CA TYR A 310 -3.97 -34.06 2.29
C TYR A 310 -2.94 -32.92 2.21
N HIS A 311 -1.74 -33.12 2.78
CA HIS A 311 -0.67 -32.12 2.80
C HIS A 311 -1.12 -30.76 3.35
N CYS A 312 -1.92 -30.73 4.42
CA CYS A 312 -2.43 -29.49 5.02
C CYS A 312 -3.32 -28.65 4.07
N GLN A 313 -3.94 -29.26 3.05
CA GLN A 313 -4.83 -28.54 2.12
C GLN A 313 -6.29 -28.47 2.59
N LYS A 314 -6.59 -29.03 3.76
CA LYS A 314 -7.92 -29.02 4.40
C LYS A 314 -7.85 -28.27 5.73
N MET A 315 -8.97 -27.69 6.14
CA MET A 315 -9.10 -27.00 7.42
C MET A 315 -10.47 -27.22 8.05
N ARG A 316 -10.50 -27.29 9.37
CA ARG A 316 -11.73 -27.32 10.19
C ARG A 316 -11.99 -25.99 10.85
N LEU A 317 -13.24 -25.59 10.85
CA LEU A 317 -13.72 -24.32 11.42
C LEU A 317 -14.94 -24.57 12.31
N CYS A 318 -15.24 -23.63 13.21
CA CYS A 318 -16.53 -23.56 13.90
C CYS A 318 -17.46 -22.51 13.29
N GLU A 319 -16.93 -21.55 12.53
CA GLU A 319 -17.72 -20.48 11.91
C GLU A 319 -17.02 -19.90 10.68
N ALA A 320 -17.77 -19.65 9.61
CA ALA A 320 -17.31 -18.98 8.39
C ALA A 320 -18.47 -18.33 7.63
N ILE A 321 -18.14 -17.46 6.66
CA ILE A 321 -19.14 -16.82 5.79
C ILE A 321 -18.96 -17.35 4.37
N SER A 322 -20.03 -17.89 3.78
CA SER A 322 -20.08 -18.18 2.35
C SER A 322 -20.20 -16.86 1.58
N ILE A 323 -19.28 -16.58 0.65
CA ILE A 323 -19.25 -15.30 -0.05
C ILE A 323 -20.00 -15.38 -1.37
N CYS A 324 -19.49 -16.17 -2.31
CA CYS A 324 -19.99 -16.28 -3.68
C CYS A 324 -19.54 -17.60 -4.30
N ARG A 325 -20.04 -17.89 -5.51
CA ARG A 325 -19.54 -18.99 -6.34
C ARG A 325 -18.09 -18.75 -6.76
N ALA A 326 -17.31 -19.82 -6.94
CA ALA A 326 -15.90 -19.79 -7.29
C ALA A 326 -15.50 -20.91 -8.28
N ASP A 327 -15.76 -20.72 -9.58
CA ASP A 327 -15.43 -21.70 -10.62
C ASP A 327 -13.92 -21.84 -10.94
N LYS A 328 -13.16 -20.74 -10.81
CA LYS A 328 -11.70 -20.64 -10.99
C LYS A 328 -10.99 -20.21 -9.69
N ILE A 329 -9.66 -20.34 -9.69
CA ILE A 329 -8.82 -19.84 -8.61
C ILE A 329 -8.83 -18.31 -8.58
N LEU A 330 -8.93 -17.71 -7.40
CA LEU A 330 -8.83 -16.27 -7.24
C LEU A 330 -7.40 -15.82 -7.52
N ASN A 331 -7.20 -14.99 -8.55
CA ASN A 331 -5.90 -14.43 -8.92
C ASN A 331 -5.62 -13.11 -8.17
N LYS A 332 -5.81 -13.11 -6.86
CA LYS A 332 -5.52 -11.98 -5.96
C LYS A 332 -4.93 -12.50 -4.67
N ASP A 333 -3.88 -11.85 -4.17
CA ASP A 333 -3.30 -12.18 -2.87
C ASP A 333 -3.98 -11.44 -1.71
N ILE A 334 -4.54 -10.25 -1.96
CA ILE A 334 -5.36 -9.49 -1.01
C ILE A 334 -6.62 -8.97 -1.68
N VAL A 335 -7.72 -8.97 -0.93
CA VAL A 335 -9.02 -8.43 -1.30
C VAL A 335 -9.41 -7.33 -0.31
N ASP A 336 -9.88 -6.19 -0.81
CA ASP A 336 -10.40 -5.14 0.08
C ASP A 336 -11.71 -5.57 0.75
N THR A 337 -11.93 -5.14 1.98
CA THR A 337 -13.15 -5.48 2.73
C THR A 337 -14.41 -4.92 2.07
N GLY A 338 -14.35 -3.71 1.51
CA GLY A 338 -15.46 -3.13 0.75
C GLY A 338 -15.72 -3.87 -0.55
N GLU A 339 -14.66 -4.37 -1.21
CA GLU A 339 -14.78 -5.24 -2.38
C GLU A 339 -15.43 -6.59 -2.02
N LEU A 340 -14.94 -7.26 -0.97
CA LEU A 340 -15.49 -8.53 -0.49
C LEU A 340 -16.99 -8.43 -0.16
N ASN A 341 -17.41 -7.31 0.44
CA ASN A 341 -18.81 -7.08 0.78
C ASN A 341 -19.71 -6.98 -0.45
N LYS A 342 -19.20 -6.52 -1.60
CA LYS A 342 -19.95 -6.49 -2.87
C LYS A 342 -20.12 -7.89 -3.46
N TRP A 343 -19.20 -8.81 -3.17
CA TRP A 343 -19.29 -10.19 -3.65
C TRP A 343 -20.23 -11.04 -2.80
N LYS A 344 -20.46 -10.67 -1.54
CA LYS A 344 -21.27 -11.43 -0.61
C LYS A 344 -22.71 -11.60 -1.13
N GLY A 345 -23.14 -12.85 -1.28
CA GLY A 345 -24.47 -13.19 -1.82
C GLY A 345 -24.55 -13.16 -3.35
N SER A 346 -23.47 -12.79 -4.04
CA SER A 346 -23.43 -12.78 -5.49
C SER A 346 -23.29 -14.20 -6.05
N LEU A 347 -24.04 -14.48 -7.12
CA LEU A 347 -23.83 -15.65 -7.98
C LEU A 347 -22.72 -15.41 -9.01
N VAL A 348 -22.28 -14.15 -9.17
CA VAL A 348 -21.20 -13.76 -10.10
C VAL A 348 -19.86 -14.06 -9.44
N THR A 349 -19.05 -14.80 -10.18
CA THR A 349 -17.69 -15.18 -9.79
C THR A 349 -16.74 -13.98 -9.87
N PRO A 350 -15.91 -13.72 -8.84
CA PRO A 350 -14.96 -12.62 -8.82
C PRO A 350 -13.66 -13.05 -9.54
N TYR A 351 -13.61 -12.90 -10.86
CA TYR A 351 -12.38 -13.06 -11.64
C TYR A 351 -11.93 -11.77 -12.28
#